data_AF-A0A2U2SBU1-F1
#
_entry.id   AF-A0A2U2SBU1-F1
#
_cell.length_a   1.000
_cell.length_b   1.000
_cell.length_c   1.000
_cell.angle_alpha   90.00
_cell.angle_beta   90.00
_cell.angle_gamma   90.00
#
_symmetry.space_group_name_H-M   'P 1'
#
loop_
_entity.id
_entity.type
_entity.pdbx_description
1 polymer ?
#
loop_
_entity_poly.entity_id
_entity_poly.type
_entity_poly.pdbx_seq_one_letter_code
_entity_poly.pdbx_strand_id
1 'polypeptide(L)'
;TPTEMHREVMASPTPLPPTTEPLVSEAPANPPQGASPSSGVAKSSQVTKATLMGLPADQPRTPATRLIIPKLGVDAPVILIALRNGTWQVDQLTYEVGHLQGTASPGDTSNIALAGHVTLARGGDGPFRYLSQLRQGDEVLVFAGEQPYRYVIKEVRVVSPEDVQVTFPTADPTLTLITCANWNRERRVYDNRVIAIAQLAQ
;
A
#
# COMPACT_ATOMS: atom_id res chain seq x y z
N THR A 1 65.60 -27.78 -35.13
CA THR A 1 66.24 -26.44 -35.07
C THR A 1 65.20 -25.48 -34.52
N PRO A 2 65.52 -24.78 -33.42
CA PRO A 2 64.63 -24.59 -32.26
C PRO A 2 64.26 -23.10 -32.06
N THR A 3 63.37 -22.72 -31.16
CA THR A 3 63.74 -22.37 -29.77
C THR A 3 62.53 -22.48 -28.84
N GLU A 4 62.68 -23.42 -27.92
CA GLU A 4 61.98 -23.58 -26.65
C GLU A 4 62.60 -22.63 -25.60
N MET A 5 62.13 -22.68 -24.35
CA MET A 5 62.65 -22.03 -23.12
C MET A 5 62.01 -20.65 -22.82
N HIS A 6 61.33 -20.43 -21.71
CA HIS A 6 61.75 -20.86 -20.37
C HIS A 6 60.58 -21.33 -19.48
N ARG A 7 60.82 -22.51 -18.91
CA ARG A 7 60.30 -22.99 -17.63
C ARG A 7 60.97 -22.18 -16.53
N GLU A 8 60.23 -21.72 -15.54
CA GLU A 8 60.80 -21.51 -14.21
C GLU A 8 59.84 -22.06 -13.16
N VAL A 9 60.41 -22.90 -12.31
CA VAL A 9 59.75 -23.79 -11.37
C VAL A 9 60.16 -23.32 -9.97
N MET A 10 59.14 -23.10 -9.13
CA MET A 10 59.11 -23.23 -7.67
C MET A 10 60.15 -22.49 -6.82
N ALA A 11 59.63 -21.67 -5.92
CA ALA A 11 60.08 -21.68 -4.53
C ALA A 11 58.95 -21.24 -3.59
N SER A 12 58.40 -22.19 -2.83
CA SER A 12 57.67 -21.91 -1.58
C SER A 12 58.55 -22.35 -0.42
N PRO A 13 58.62 -21.55 0.66
CA PRO A 13 58.62 -22.13 2.01
C PRO A 13 57.62 -21.46 2.97
N THR A 14 56.72 -22.30 3.50
CA THR A 14 56.18 -22.47 4.88
C THR A 14 56.05 -21.29 5.87
N PRO A 15 54.94 -21.21 6.66
CA PRO A 15 54.62 -20.09 7.56
C PRO A 15 55.13 -20.25 9.01
N LEU A 16 55.15 -19.17 9.80
CA LEU A 16 55.44 -19.12 11.26
C LEU A 16 54.94 -17.76 11.85
N PRO A 17 54.77 -17.62 13.19
CA PRO A 17 53.59 -17.83 14.04
C PRO A 17 52.88 -16.51 14.51
N PRO A 18 51.75 -16.56 15.26
CA PRO A 18 51.14 -15.36 15.86
C PRO A 18 51.73 -15.09 17.26
N THR A 19 51.99 -13.83 17.61
CA THR A 19 52.30 -13.41 19.00
C THR A 19 52.01 -11.92 19.20
N THR A 20 50.94 -11.67 19.96
CA THR A 20 50.82 -10.80 21.16
C THR A 20 51.18 -9.31 21.08
N GLU A 21 50.20 -8.49 21.50
CA GLU A 21 50.22 -7.04 21.76
C GLU A 21 51.31 -6.57 22.73
N PRO A 22 51.55 -5.24 22.78
CA PRO A 22 51.33 -4.58 24.06
C PRO A 22 50.64 -3.19 24.01
N LEU A 23 49.89 -2.97 25.10
CA LEU A 23 49.42 -1.77 25.77
C LEU A 23 49.81 -0.38 25.21
N VAL A 24 48.78 0.42 24.92
CA VAL A 24 48.82 1.89 24.91
C VAL A 24 48.18 2.48 26.18
N SER A 25 48.80 3.57 26.64
CA SER A 25 48.70 4.22 27.95
C SER A 25 47.52 5.20 28.09
N GLU A 26 47.20 5.52 29.34
CA GLU A 26 46.06 6.29 29.88
C GLU A 26 45.95 7.77 29.46
N ALA A 27 44.71 8.20 29.11
CA ALA A 27 43.85 9.30 29.63
C ALA A 27 44.39 10.74 29.90
N PRO A 28 43.55 11.80 30.13
CA PRO A 28 42.07 11.88 30.20
C PRO A 28 41.41 13.08 29.45
N ALA A 29 40.09 13.01 29.24
CA ALA A 29 39.10 14.08 29.54
C ALA A 29 37.69 13.67 29.05
N ASN A 30 36.73 13.71 29.97
CA ASN A 30 35.27 13.62 29.75
C ASN A 30 34.65 14.73 30.64
N PRO A 31 33.35 15.12 30.59
CA PRO A 31 32.21 14.76 29.70
C PRO A 31 31.42 16.09 29.31
N PRO A 32 30.12 16.16 28.90
CA PRO A 32 29.10 15.11 29.01
C PRO A 32 27.95 15.04 27.98
N GLN A 33 27.11 14.03 28.25
CA GLN A 33 25.68 13.88 27.93
C GLN A 33 25.27 13.13 26.66
N GLY A 34 24.57 12.03 26.89
CA GLY A 34 23.77 11.31 25.90
C GLY A 34 23.51 9.88 26.32
N ALA A 35 22.63 9.68 27.30
CA ALA A 35 22.26 8.38 27.83
C ALA A 35 21.75 7.42 26.74
N SER A 36 22.21 6.17 26.77
CA SER A 36 21.38 5.03 26.39
C SER A 36 20.66 4.53 27.65
N PRO A 37 19.41 4.07 27.52
CA PRO A 37 19.27 2.62 27.49
C PRO A 37 18.22 2.07 26.52
N SER A 38 18.55 0.88 26.02
CA SER A 38 17.69 -0.30 25.90
C SER A 38 16.41 -0.26 25.05
N SER A 39 16.39 -1.17 24.08
CA SER A 39 15.27 -2.03 23.69
C SER A 39 13.91 -1.71 24.31
N GLY A 40 13.01 -1.20 23.48
CA GLY A 40 11.58 -1.17 23.69
C GLY A 40 10.88 -1.35 22.35
N VAL A 41 10.22 -2.49 22.17
CA VAL A 41 9.35 -2.80 21.04
C VAL A 41 8.24 -1.75 20.96
N ALA A 42 8.39 -0.72 20.12
CA ALA A 42 7.38 0.33 19.96
C ALA A 42 6.48 0.01 18.76
N LYS A 43 5.40 -0.71 19.06
CA LYS A 43 4.18 -0.80 18.25
C LYS A 43 3.70 0.62 17.94
N SER A 44 3.75 1.05 16.67
CA SER A 44 3.10 2.27 16.22
C SER A 44 2.04 1.96 15.16
N SER A 45 1.05 1.18 15.56
CA SER A 45 -0.25 1.04 14.91
C SER A 45 -1.31 1.42 15.93
N GLN A 46 -1.40 2.70 16.28
CA GLN A 46 -2.51 3.22 17.05
C GLN A 46 -2.93 4.55 16.43
N VAL A 47 -3.75 4.45 15.39
CA VAL A 47 -4.71 5.52 15.09
C VAL A 47 -5.63 5.59 16.30
N THR A 48 -5.60 6.72 17.00
CA THR A 48 -6.32 6.94 18.25
C THR A 48 -7.83 6.80 18.08
N LYS A 49 -8.48 6.23 19.10
CA LYS A 49 -9.92 5.90 19.29
C LYS A 49 -10.95 6.97 18.89
N ALA A 50 -10.55 8.21 18.60
CA ALA A 50 -11.44 9.34 18.35
C ALA A 50 -11.89 9.51 16.87
N THR A 51 -11.25 8.85 15.91
CA THR A 51 -11.54 9.02 14.46
C THR A 51 -12.64 8.09 13.93
N LEU A 52 -13.19 7.18 14.76
CA LEU A 52 -14.12 6.12 14.34
C LEU A 52 -15.61 6.52 14.35
N MET A 53 -15.97 7.77 14.65
CA MET A 53 -17.38 8.19 14.80
C MET A 53 -18.12 8.45 13.47
N GLY A 54 -17.45 8.39 12.31
CA GLY A 54 -18.04 8.74 11.02
C GLY A 54 -18.44 7.59 10.10
N LEU A 55 -17.96 6.36 10.37
CA LEU A 55 -18.31 5.19 9.56
C LEU A 55 -19.47 4.45 10.23
N PRO A 56 -20.59 4.16 9.53
CA PRO A 56 -21.58 3.24 10.08
C PRO A 56 -20.88 1.93 10.45
N ALA A 57 -21.08 1.49 11.70
CA ALA A 57 -20.51 0.24 12.21
C ALA A 57 -21.15 -1.01 11.56
N ASP A 58 -22.18 -0.82 10.74
CA ASP A 58 -22.95 -1.89 10.12
C ASP A 58 -22.41 -2.28 8.74
N GLN A 59 -22.60 -3.54 8.36
CA GLN A 59 -22.20 -4.01 7.03
C GLN A 59 -23.09 -3.40 5.94
N PRO A 60 -22.56 -3.20 4.71
CA PRO A 60 -23.39 -2.78 3.59
C PRO A 60 -24.51 -3.80 3.35
N ARG A 61 -25.76 -3.35 3.28
CA ARG A 61 -26.94 -4.21 3.11
C ARG A 61 -26.85 -5.03 1.82
N THR A 62 -26.33 -4.42 0.77
CA THR A 62 -26.08 -5.01 -0.54
C THR A 62 -24.62 -4.75 -0.91
N PRO A 63 -23.68 -5.66 -0.59
CA PRO A 63 -22.28 -5.44 -0.92
C PRO A 63 -22.06 -5.44 -2.44
N ALA A 64 -21.08 -4.65 -2.89
CA ALA A 64 -20.59 -4.75 -4.25
C ALA A 64 -20.00 -6.15 -4.52
N THR A 65 -20.26 -6.69 -5.71
CA THR A 65 -19.85 -8.04 -6.14
C THR A 65 -18.91 -8.02 -7.33
N ARG A 66 -18.94 -6.97 -8.16
CA ARG A 66 -18.07 -6.82 -9.34
C ARG A 66 -17.86 -5.34 -9.67
N LEU A 67 -16.70 -5.03 -10.22
CA LEU A 67 -16.34 -3.70 -10.70
C LEU A 67 -15.86 -3.80 -12.15
N ILE A 68 -16.38 -2.91 -13.00
CA ILE A 68 -15.90 -2.74 -14.38
C ILE A 68 -15.48 -1.28 -14.59
N ILE A 69 -14.27 -1.07 -15.09
CA ILE A 69 -13.77 0.25 -15.53
C ILE A 69 -13.33 0.11 -17.00
N PRO A 70 -14.22 0.40 -17.96
CA PRO A 70 -13.94 0.14 -19.38
C PRO A 70 -12.68 0.84 -19.88
N LYS A 71 -12.46 2.09 -19.46
CA LYS A 71 -11.28 2.89 -19.85
C LYS A 71 -9.95 2.23 -19.49
N LEU A 72 -9.92 1.48 -18.40
CA LEU A 72 -8.72 0.83 -17.88
C LEU A 72 -8.66 -0.66 -18.24
N GLY A 73 -9.69 -1.20 -18.91
CA GLY A 73 -9.81 -2.64 -19.17
C GLY A 73 -9.99 -3.47 -17.90
N VAL A 74 -10.48 -2.87 -16.82
CA VAL A 74 -10.67 -3.56 -15.54
C VAL A 74 -12.02 -4.26 -15.54
N ASP A 75 -11.98 -5.54 -15.21
CA ASP A 75 -13.12 -6.37 -14.87
C ASP A 75 -12.67 -7.28 -13.73
N ALA A 76 -13.16 -7.01 -12.53
CA ALA A 76 -12.69 -7.66 -11.31
C ALA A 76 -13.84 -8.00 -10.35
N PRO A 77 -13.77 -9.16 -9.68
CA PRO A 77 -14.67 -9.44 -8.57
C PRO A 77 -14.42 -8.46 -7.42
N VAL A 78 -15.48 -8.16 -6.67
CA VAL A 78 -15.41 -7.33 -5.47
C VAL A 78 -15.69 -8.18 -4.25
N ILE A 79 -14.83 -8.10 -3.23
CA ILE A 79 -14.99 -8.79 -1.94
C ILE A 79 -15.07 -7.79 -0.80
N LEU A 80 -15.83 -8.11 0.25
CA LEU A 80 -15.92 -7.25 1.42
C LEU A 80 -14.64 -7.35 2.27
N ILE A 81 -14.02 -6.21 2.57
CA ILE A 81 -12.81 -6.10 3.38
C ILE A 81 -13.16 -5.69 4.79
N ALA A 82 -12.87 -6.59 5.73
CA ALA A 82 -13.18 -6.37 7.13
C ALA A 82 -12.38 -5.20 7.73
N LEU A 83 -13.05 -4.43 8.58
CA LEU A 83 -12.43 -3.42 9.43
C LEU A 83 -12.11 -4.05 10.80
N ARG A 84 -10.82 -4.23 11.11
CA ARG A 84 -10.37 -4.80 12.39
C ARG A 84 -9.40 -3.86 13.08
N ASN A 85 -9.65 -3.57 14.35
CA ASN A 85 -8.81 -2.69 15.17
C ASN A 85 -8.54 -1.32 14.49
N GLY A 86 -9.53 -0.78 13.79
CA GLY A 86 -9.41 0.49 13.05
C GLY A 86 -8.61 0.43 11.75
N THR A 87 -8.32 -0.77 11.22
CA THR A 87 -7.58 -0.95 9.96
C THR A 87 -8.31 -1.93 9.03
N TRP A 88 -8.49 -1.55 7.76
CA TRP A 88 -9.01 -2.45 6.73
C TRP A 88 -7.95 -3.49 6.34
N GLN A 89 -8.35 -4.75 6.31
CA GLN A 89 -7.48 -5.88 5.99
C GLN A 89 -7.31 -6.03 4.47
N VAL A 90 -6.70 -5.03 3.81
CA VAL A 90 -6.53 -4.99 2.34
C VAL A 90 -5.37 -5.87 1.85
N ASP A 91 -4.57 -6.42 2.76
CA ASP A 91 -3.45 -7.34 2.51
C ASP A 91 -3.88 -8.71 1.99
N GLN A 92 -5.15 -9.09 2.21
CA GLN A 92 -5.74 -10.32 1.68
C GLN A 92 -6.15 -10.23 0.20
N LEU A 93 -6.16 -9.02 -0.38
CA LEU A 93 -6.53 -8.82 -1.78
C LEU A 93 -5.46 -9.41 -2.69
N THR A 94 -5.88 -10.16 -3.71
CA THR A 94 -5.00 -10.57 -4.80
C THR A 94 -5.31 -9.69 -6.01
N TYR A 95 -6.08 -10.19 -6.96
CA TYR A 95 -6.60 -9.43 -8.11
C TYR A 95 -7.97 -8.80 -7.81
N GLU A 96 -8.64 -9.19 -6.73
CA GLU A 96 -9.94 -8.67 -6.35
C GLU A 96 -9.87 -7.17 -5.99
N VAL A 97 -11.02 -6.52 -6.07
CA VAL A 97 -11.26 -5.20 -5.50
C VAL A 97 -11.91 -5.36 -4.14
N GLY A 98 -11.46 -4.60 -3.16
CA GLY A 98 -11.98 -4.64 -1.80
C GLY A 98 -13.05 -3.58 -1.54
N HIS A 99 -14.27 -3.98 -1.25
CA HIS A 99 -15.29 -3.09 -0.68
C HIS A 99 -15.00 -2.87 0.81
N LEU A 100 -14.68 -1.64 1.20
CA LEU A 100 -14.30 -1.33 2.58
C LEU A 100 -15.51 -1.42 3.52
N GLN A 101 -15.47 -2.33 4.49
CA GLN A 101 -16.51 -2.47 5.51
C GLN A 101 -16.75 -1.13 6.22
N GLY A 102 -18.03 -0.82 6.46
CA GLY A 102 -18.49 0.44 7.07
C GLY A 102 -18.69 1.57 6.07
N THR A 103 -18.54 1.30 4.77
CA THR A 103 -18.95 2.22 3.69
C THR A 103 -20.27 1.75 3.04
N ALA A 104 -20.89 2.62 2.26
CA ALA A 104 -22.24 2.44 1.76
C ALA A 104 -22.36 1.32 0.72
N SER A 105 -23.58 0.85 0.47
CA SER A 105 -23.86 -0.04 -0.66
C SER A 105 -23.85 0.72 -2.00
N PRO A 106 -23.65 0.03 -3.14
CA PRO A 106 -23.84 0.64 -4.45
C PRO A 106 -25.24 1.27 -4.56
N GLY A 107 -25.31 2.51 -5.04
CA GLY A 107 -26.54 3.28 -5.21
C GLY A 107 -27.07 3.99 -3.96
N ASP A 108 -26.58 3.67 -2.76
CA ASP A 108 -27.01 4.38 -1.55
C ASP A 108 -26.60 5.86 -1.59
N THR A 109 -27.40 6.73 -0.97
CA THR A 109 -27.09 8.15 -0.77
C THR A 109 -26.04 8.32 0.33
N SER A 110 -24.82 7.93 0.03
CA SER A 110 -23.62 8.02 0.87
C SER A 110 -22.39 7.67 0.00
N ASN A 111 -21.26 7.33 0.62
CA ASN A 111 -20.01 6.99 -0.07
C ASN A 111 -19.73 5.50 0.02
N ILE A 112 -19.57 4.83 -1.12
CA ILE A 112 -19.00 3.49 -1.23
C ILE A 112 -17.50 3.62 -1.51
N ALA A 113 -16.65 3.00 -0.69
CA ALA A 113 -15.20 3.02 -0.91
C ALA A 113 -14.69 1.64 -1.35
N LEU A 114 -13.99 1.62 -2.48
CA LEU A 114 -13.38 0.43 -3.05
C LEU A 114 -11.86 0.59 -3.11
N ALA A 115 -11.11 -0.38 -2.60
CA ALA A 115 -9.65 -0.42 -2.62
C ALA A 115 -9.12 -1.48 -3.58
N GLY A 116 -8.01 -1.20 -4.26
CA GLY A 116 -7.38 -2.15 -5.17
C GLY A 116 -5.88 -1.93 -5.28
N HIS A 117 -5.14 -3.00 -5.58
CA HIS A 117 -3.69 -2.94 -5.69
C HIS A 117 -3.22 -2.28 -7.01
N VAL A 118 -2.05 -1.62 -6.94
CA VAL A 118 -1.28 -1.17 -8.12
C VAL A 118 -0.49 -2.32 -8.75
N THR A 119 0.03 -3.21 -7.91
CA THR A 119 0.89 -4.31 -8.32
C THR A 119 0.50 -5.56 -7.54
N LEU A 120 0.42 -6.69 -8.24
CA LEU A 120 0.12 -7.99 -7.64
C LEU A 120 1.38 -8.63 -7.02
N ALA A 121 1.21 -9.47 -6.00
CA ALA A 121 2.33 -10.11 -5.28
C ALA A 121 3.26 -10.95 -6.18
N ARG A 122 2.74 -11.52 -7.28
CA ARG A 122 3.50 -12.34 -8.23
C ARG A 122 4.28 -11.52 -9.28
N GLY A 123 4.23 -10.19 -9.20
CA GLY A 123 4.68 -9.31 -10.27
C GLY A 123 3.63 -9.25 -11.37
N GLY A 124 3.14 -8.05 -11.67
CA GLY A 124 2.05 -7.82 -12.61
C GLY A 124 1.16 -6.67 -12.17
N ASP A 125 0.35 -6.20 -13.10
CA ASP A 125 -0.49 -5.03 -12.90
C ASP A 125 -1.72 -5.40 -12.04
N GLY A 126 -1.91 -4.66 -10.95
CA GLY A 126 -3.13 -4.79 -10.16
C GLY A 126 -4.30 -4.02 -10.80
N PRO A 127 -5.55 -4.27 -10.36
CA PRO A 127 -6.73 -3.71 -11.00
C PRO A 127 -6.72 -2.17 -11.02
N PHE A 128 -6.07 -1.51 -10.05
CA PHE A 128 -6.02 -0.05 -9.97
C PHE A 128 -4.67 0.55 -10.34
N ARG A 129 -3.79 -0.19 -11.00
CA ARG A 129 -2.48 0.33 -11.43
C ARG A 129 -2.55 1.65 -12.18
N TYR A 130 -3.55 1.77 -13.05
CA TYR A 130 -3.72 2.90 -13.96
C TYR A 130 -4.84 3.85 -13.53
N LEU A 131 -5.22 3.84 -12.25
CA LEU A 131 -6.32 4.67 -11.73
C LEU A 131 -6.10 6.17 -11.99
N SER A 132 -4.83 6.63 -11.99
CA SER A 132 -4.46 8.01 -12.30
C SER A 132 -4.72 8.45 -13.75
N GLN A 133 -5.01 7.50 -14.65
CA GLN A 133 -5.32 7.80 -16.06
C GLN A 133 -6.80 8.13 -16.28
N LEU A 134 -7.66 7.88 -15.29
CA LEU A 134 -9.06 8.26 -15.34
C LEU A 134 -9.20 9.78 -15.38
N ARG A 135 -10.28 10.22 -16.05
CA ARG A 135 -10.61 11.63 -16.24
C ARG A 135 -12.09 11.84 -15.96
N GLN A 136 -12.44 13.08 -15.69
CA GLN A 136 -13.84 13.47 -15.56
C GLN A 136 -14.65 13.00 -16.78
N GLY A 137 -15.77 12.34 -16.54
CA GLY A 137 -16.63 11.77 -17.58
C GLY A 137 -16.40 10.28 -17.86
N ASP A 138 -15.28 9.68 -17.41
CA ASP A 138 -15.08 8.24 -17.54
C ASP A 138 -16.12 7.47 -16.68
N GLU A 139 -16.55 6.32 -17.17
CA GLU A 139 -17.57 5.50 -16.49
C GLU A 139 -16.95 4.39 -15.63
N VAL A 140 -17.64 4.09 -14.53
CA VAL A 140 -17.36 2.97 -13.64
C VAL A 140 -18.67 2.25 -13.34
N LEU A 141 -18.72 0.95 -13.55
CA LEU A 141 -19.88 0.12 -13.21
C LEU A 141 -19.58 -0.68 -11.95
N VAL A 142 -20.41 -0.50 -10.92
CA VAL A 142 -20.36 -1.28 -9.69
C VAL A 142 -21.59 -2.16 -9.65
N PHE A 143 -21.41 -3.47 -9.50
CA PHE A 143 -22.53 -4.42 -9.43
C PHE A 143 -22.83 -4.78 -7.97
N ALA A 144 -24.11 -4.93 -7.65
CA ALA A 144 -24.57 -5.64 -6.45
C ALA A 144 -25.43 -6.84 -6.92
N GLY A 145 -24.82 -8.02 -6.93
CA GLY A 145 -25.40 -9.16 -7.65
C GLY A 145 -25.44 -8.87 -9.16
N GLU A 146 -26.61 -8.99 -9.76
CA GLU A 146 -26.84 -8.72 -11.19
C GLU A 146 -27.17 -7.24 -11.49
N GLN A 147 -27.40 -6.41 -10.48
CA GLN A 147 -27.80 -5.02 -10.66
C GLN A 147 -26.57 -4.12 -10.88
N PRO A 148 -26.41 -3.47 -12.04
CA PRO A 148 -25.36 -2.47 -12.25
C PRO A 148 -25.77 -1.10 -11.70
N TYR A 149 -24.79 -0.41 -11.11
CA TYR A 149 -24.84 1.00 -10.74
C TYR A 149 -23.75 1.73 -11.52
N ARG A 150 -24.16 2.66 -12.38
CA ARG A 150 -23.25 3.43 -13.21
C ARG A 150 -22.81 4.68 -12.47
N TYR A 151 -21.51 4.84 -12.28
CA TYR A 151 -20.89 6.03 -11.72
C TYR A 151 -20.06 6.73 -12.80
N VAL A 152 -19.94 8.05 -12.69
CA VAL A 152 -19.16 8.89 -13.61
C VAL A 152 -18.08 9.62 -12.81
N ILE A 153 -16.82 9.45 -13.21
CA ILE A 153 -15.68 10.11 -12.59
C ILE A 153 -15.88 11.63 -12.61
N LYS A 154 -15.63 12.26 -11.46
CA LYS A 154 -15.64 13.71 -11.27
C LYS A 154 -14.24 14.26 -11.08
N GLU A 155 -13.41 13.58 -10.31
CA GLU A 155 -12.04 13.98 -10.09
C GLU A 155 -11.13 12.80 -9.80
N VAL A 156 -9.83 13.00 -10.02
CA VAL A 156 -8.75 12.10 -9.62
C VAL A 156 -7.67 12.95 -8.95
N ARG A 157 -7.27 12.59 -7.73
CA ARG A 157 -6.25 13.34 -6.97
C ARG A 157 -5.35 12.42 -6.16
N VAL A 158 -4.19 12.96 -5.79
CA VAL A 158 -3.22 12.30 -4.92
C VAL A 158 -3.44 12.79 -3.49
N VAL A 159 -3.45 11.88 -2.53
CA VAL A 159 -3.66 12.18 -1.10
C VAL A 159 -2.64 11.46 -0.23
N SER A 160 -2.51 11.94 1.01
CA SER A 160 -1.70 11.28 2.04
C SER A 160 -2.28 9.90 2.38
N PRO A 161 -1.45 8.89 2.70
CA PRO A 161 -1.93 7.59 3.18
C PRO A 161 -2.82 7.65 4.43
N GLU A 162 -2.69 8.71 5.22
CA GLU A 162 -3.43 8.98 6.46
C GLU A 162 -4.78 9.69 6.21
N ASP A 163 -5.06 10.14 4.99
CA ASP A 163 -6.32 10.81 4.64
C ASP A 163 -7.47 9.80 4.51
N VAL A 164 -7.90 9.26 5.65
CA VAL A 164 -9.05 8.34 5.75
C VAL A 164 -10.39 9.04 5.52
N GLN A 165 -10.43 10.36 5.52
CA GLN A 165 -11.66 11.14 5.36
C GLN A 165 -12.29 10.95 3.97
N VAL A 166 -11.49 10.53 2.99
CA VAL A 166 -11.96 10.17 1.64
C VAL A 166 -12.98 9.02 1.64
N THR A 167 -13.06 8.22 2.70
CA THR A 167 -14.03 7.12 2.83
C THR A 167 -15.29 7.49 3.61
N PHE A 168 -15.39 8.74 4.10
CA PHE A 168 -16.50 9.14 4.96
C PHE A 168 -17.80 9.31 4.16
N PRO A 169 -18.97 9.22 4.81
CA PRO A 169 -20.26 9.44 4.17
C PRO A 169 -20.37 10.79 3.47
N THR A 170 -21.10 10.80 2.36
CA THR A 170 -21.37 11.99 1.54
C THR A 170 -22.87 12.26 1.45
N ALA A 171 -23.26 13.49 1.12
CA ALA A 171 -24.66 13.83 0.90
C ALA A 171 -25.22 13.26 -0.41
N ASP A 172 -24.34 12.98 -1.37
CA ASP A 172 -24.68 12.41 -2.69
C ASP A 172 -24.20 10.97 -2.81
N PRO A 173 -24.85 10.13 -3.65
CA PRO A 173 -24.35 8.79 -3.98
C PRO A 173 -22.98 8.84 -4.67
N THR A 174 -21.93 8.55 -3.89
CA THR A 174 -20.53 8.73 -4.27
C THR A 174 -19.80 7.40 -4.26
N LEU A 175 -18.92 7.20 -5.24
CA LEU A 175 -17.97 6.10 -5.29
C LEU A 175 -16.55 6.66 -5.16
N THR A 176 -15.80 6.14 -4.20
CA THR A 176 -14.39 6.45 -4.00
C THR A 176 -13.56 5.22 -4.34
N LEU A 177 -12.75 5.30 -5.40
CA LEU A 177 -11.76 4.27 -5.75
C LEU A 177 -10.41 4.66 -5.15
N ILE A 178 -9.73 3.72 -4.49
CA ILE A 178 -8.50 3.99 -3.72
C ILE A 178 -7.41 3.01 -4.11
N THR A 179 -6.24 3.53 -4.45
CA THR A 179 -5.05 2.70 -4.65
C THR A 179 -3.80 3.32 -4.05
N CYS A 180 -2.79 2.48 -3.82
CA CYS A 180 -1.46 2.94 -3.41
C CYS A 180 -0.80 3.76 -4.53
N ALA A 181 0.15 4.64 -4.22
CA ALA A 181 0.98 5.31 -5.22
C ALA A 181 2.36 5.62 -4.67
N ASN A 182 3.33 5.83 -5.55
CA ASN A 182 4.71 6.23 -5.21
C ASN A 182 5.41 5.24 -4.27
N TRP A 183 5.80 4.09 -4.81
CA TRP A 183 6.54 3.07 -4.06
C TRP A 183 7.91 3.59 -3.61
N ASN A 184 8.12 3.65 -2.31
CA ASN A 184 9.39 3.94 -1.68
C ASN A 184 10.17 2.64 -1.47
N ARG A 185 11.25 2.47 -2.24
CA ARG A 185 12.07 1.23 -2.19
C ARG A 185 12.81 1.04 -0.87
N GLU A 186 13.28 2.14 -0.26
CA GLU A 186 14.08 2.10 0.97
C GLU A 186 13.22 1.74 2.18
N ARG A 187 12.05 2.38 2.29
CA ARG A 187 11.09 2.16 3.39
C ARG A 187 10.14 1.00 3.13
N ARG A 188 10.07 0.51 1.88
CA ARG A 188 9.12 -0.52 1.41
C ARG A 188 7.67 -0.15 1.71
N VAL A 189 7.31 1.10 1.49
CA VAL A 189 5.95 1.63 1.66
C VAL A 189 5.53 2.44 0.43
N TYR A 190 4.24 2.65 0.26
CA TYR A 190 3.73 3.62 -0.71
C TYR A 190 3.53 4.96 -0.01
N ASP A 191 4.21 5.99 -0.50
CA ASP A 191 4.22 7.30 0.16
C ASP A 191 2.92 8.08 -0.06
N ASN A 192 2.09 7.67 -1.02
CA ASN A 192 0.86 8.37 -1.39
C ASN A 192 -0.27 7.39 -1.73
N ARG A 193 -1.48 7.93 -1.87
CA ARG A 193 -2.63 7.25 -2.48
C ARG A 193 -3.10 8.03 -3.70
N VAL A 194 -3.59 7.33 -4.70
CA VAL A 194 -4.43 7.93 -5.75
C VAL A 194 -5.87 7.59 -5.40
N ILE A 195 -6.71 8.61 -5.41
CA ILE A 195 -8.15 8.46 -5.30
C ILE A 195 -8.86 8.95 -6.56
N ALA A 196 -9.88 8.23 -7.00
CA ALA A 196 -10.82 8.69 -8.00
C ALA A 196 -12.20 8.78 -7.38
N ILE A 197 -12.82 9.95 -7.46
CA ILE A 197 -14.17 10.20 -6.96
C ILE A 197 -15.13 10.22 -8.14
N ALA A 198 -16.22 9.46 -8.01
CA ALA A 198 -17.27 9.34 -9.00
C ALA A 198 -18.63 9.55 -8.35
N GLN A 199 -19.61 10.04 -9.13
CA GLN A 199 -20.99 10.18 -8.66
C GLN A 199 -21.91 9.27 -9.47
N LEU A 200 -22.96 8.75 -8.82
CA LEU A 200 -23.96 7.94 -9.49
C LEU A 200 -24.57 8.72 -10.65
N ALA A 201 -24.61 8.10 -11.82
CA ALA A 201 -25.29 8.63 -12.99
C ALA A 201 -26.79 8.58 -12.76
N GLN A 202 -27.48 9.68 -13.10
CA GLN A 202 -28.92 9.73 -13.18
C GLN A 202 -29.44 8.93 -14.38
#